data_AF-A0A556RUZ4-F1
#
_entry.id   AF-A0A556RUZ4-F1
#
_cell.length_a   1.000
_cell.length_b   1.000
_cell.length_c   1.000
_cell.angle_alpha   90.00
_cell.angle_beta   90.00
_cell.angle_gamma   90.00
#
_symmetry.space_group_name_H-M   'P 1'
#
loop_
_entity.id
_entity.type
_entity.pdbx_description
1 polymer ?
#
loop_
_entity_poly.entity_id
_entity_poly.type
_entity_poly.pdbx_seq_one_letter_code
_entity_poly.pdbx_strand_id
1 'polypeptide(L)'
;MFIFGDYQDLTANVADYWCYLRRYNNQQLLVITNLTEQPVNWQLPKTLQGTNWQRLLSNYQQATAFDSEIQLRPYEALYLLAGDDK
;
A
#
# COMPACT_ATOMS: atom_id res chain seq x y z
N MET A 1 10.19 -9.56 6.79
CA MET A 1 9.53 -8.72 5.77
C MET A 1 10.29 -7.41 5.46
N PHE A 2 10.49 -6.49 6.41
CA PHE A 2 11.16 -5.20 6.11
C PHE A 2 12.61 -5.31 5.62
N ILE A 3 13.38 -6.24 6.16
CA ILE A 3 14.78 -6.48 5.79
C ILE A 3 14.87 -7.53 4.67
N PHE A 4 14.18 -8.67 4.84
CA PHE A 4 14.37 -9.86 4.00
C PHE A 4 13.27 -10.10 2.96
N GLY A 5 12.21 -9.29 2.95
CA GLY A 5 11.12 -9.46 1.98
C GLY A 5 11.54 -9.02 0.60
N ASP A 6 10.97 -9.69 -0.41
CA ASP A 6 11.12 -9.33 -1.81
C ASP A 6 10.66 -7.88 -2.08
N TYR A 7 10.84 -7.42 -3.31
CA TYR A 7 10.35 -6.12 -3.74
C TYR A 7 9.69 -6.25 -5.10
N GLN A 8 8.42 -5.85 -5.17
CA GLN A 8 7.67 -5.72 -6.40
C GLN A 8 7.10 -4.31 -6.49
N ASP A 9 7.62 -3.51 -7.41
CA ASP A 9 7.03 -2.21 -7.77
C ASP A 9 5.72 -2.44 -8.54
N LEU A 10 4.64 -1.78 -8.12
CA LEU A 10 3.33 -1.84 -8.76
C LEU A 10 3.09 -0.64 -9.69
N THR A 11 3.97 0.36 -9.64
CA THR A 11 3.79 1.70 -10.23
C THR A 11 5.08 2.22 -10.87
N ALA A 12 5.95 1.34 -11.36
CA ALA A 12 7.30 1.68 -11.83
C ALA A 12 7.37 2.77 -12.93
N ASN A 13 6.27 3.01 -13.66
CA ASN A 13 6.17 4.00 -14.73
C ASN A 13 5.31 5.22 -14.34
N VAL A 14 5.05 5.43 -13.04
CA VAL A 14 4.24 6.54 -12.51
C VAL A 14 5.07 7.35 -11.52
N ALA A 15 5.09 8.67 -11.68
CA ALA A 15 5.87 9.57 -10.83
C ALA A 15 5.10 10.10 -9.60
N ASP A 16 3.77 10.21 -9.72
CA ASP A 16 2.94 10.92 -8.74
C ASP A 16 2.70 10.12 -7.44
N TYR A 17 2.77 8.79 -7.52
CA TYR A 17 2.60 7.92 -6.38
C TYR A 17 3.43 6.66 -6.55
N TRP A 18 3.84 6.11 -5.41
CA TRP A 18 4.70 4.95 -5.33
C TRP A 18 4.04 3.88 -4.49
N CYS A 19 3.67 2.78 -5.15
CA CYS A 19 3.02 1.64 -4.54
C CYS A 19 3.86 0.40 -4.80
N TYR A 20 4.20 -0.33 -3.75
CA TYR A 20 5.00 -1.55 -3.87
C TYR A 20 4.58 -2.60 -2.85
N LEU A 21 4.90 -3.85 -3.19
CA LEU A 21 4.60 -5.01 -2.39
C LEU A 21 5.89 -5.69 -1.95
N ARG A 22 5.91 -6.10 -0.68
CA ARG A 22 6.96 -6.92 -0.08
C ARG A 22 6.33 -8.21 0.41
N ARG A 23 6.98 -9.35 0.20
CA ARG A 23 6.53 -10.66 0.67
C ARG A 23 7.65 -11.39 1.37
N TYR A 24 7.32 -12.03 2.49
CA TYR A 24 8.25 -12.85 3.27
C TYR A 24 7.49 -13.74 4.24
N ASN A 25 7.83 -15.03 4.34
CA ASN A 25 7.23 -15.97 5.30
C ASN A 25 5.70 -15.88 5.40
N ASN A 26 5.00 -16.05 4.27
CA ASN A 26 3.52 -15.95 4.18
C ASN A 26 2.90 -14.61 4.61
N GLN A 27 3.72 -13.58 4.87
CA GLN A 27 3.28 -12.22 5.12
C GLN A 27 3.49 -11.35 3.88
N GLN A 28 2.63 -10.35 3.75
CA GLN A 28 2.69 -9.34 2.71
C GLN A 28 2.60 -7.94 3.33
N LEU A 29 3.44 -7.02 2.85
CA LEU A 29 3.34 -5.59 3.14
C LEU A 29 3.09 -4.85 1.84
N LEU A 30 1.93 -4.20 1.78
CA LEU A 30 1.62 -3.24 0.76
C LEU A 30 1.94 -1.84 1.29
N VAL A 31 2.83 -1.14 0.60
CA VAL A 31 3.14 0.27 0.86
C VAL A 31 2.57 1.10 -0.27
N ILE A 32 1.86 2.17 0.09
CA ILE A 32 1.15 3.05 -0.83
C ILE A 32 1.49 4.46 -0.41
N THR A 33 2.01 5.27 -1.34
CA THR A 33 2.42 6.63 -1.01
C THR A 33 2.09 7.59 -2.16
N ASN A 34 1.37 8.66 -1.86
CA ASN A 34 1.26 9.80 -2.74
C ASN A 34 2.50 10.69 -2.56
N LEU A 35 3.17 11.02 -3.67
CA LEU A 35 4.38 11.84 -3.69
C LEU A 35 4.11 13.28 -4.14
N THR A 36 2.84 13.66 -4.21
CA THR A 36 2.40 14.99 -4.66
C THR A 36 1.56 15.71 -3.60
N GLU A 37 1.41 17.01 -3.81
CA GLU A 37 0.49 17.88 -3.06
C GLU A 37 -0.98 17.78 -3.52
N GLN A 38 -1.26 17.02 -4.58
CA GLN A 38 -2.61 16.86 -5.12
C GLN A 38 -3.16 15.49 -4.70
N PRO A 39 -4.49 15.34 -4.51
CA PRO A 39 -5.09 14.03 -4.35
C PRO A 39 -4.85 13.17 -5.60
N VAL A 40 -4.56 11.88 -5.40
CA VAL A 40 -4.37 10.93 -6.50
C VAL A 40 -5.22 9.69 -6.28
N ASN A 41 -5.73 9.11 -7.36
CA ASN A 41 -6.47 7.86 -7.32
C ASN A 41 -5.57 6.72 -7.78
N TRP A 42 -5.45 5.71 -6.93
CA TRP A 42 -4.73 4.49 -7.26
C TRP A 42 -5.70 3.30 -7.33
N GLN A 43 -5.63 2.56 -8.43
CA GLN A 43 -6.44 1.36 -8.63
C GLN A 43 -5.71 0.16 -8.02
N LEU A 44 -6.32 -0.46 -7.00
CA LEU A 44 -5.76 -1.64 -6.35
C LEU A 44 -5.74 -2.81 -7.35
N PRO A 45 -4.59 -3.43 -7.64
CA PRO A 45 -4.51 -4.56 -8.55
C PRO A 45 -5.47 -5.67 -8.14
N LYS A 46 -6.18 -6.26 -9.12
CA LYS A 46 -7.18 -7.32 -8.88
C LYS A 46 -6.64 -8.50 -8.06
N THR A 47 -5.34 -8.81 -8.21
CA THR A 47 -4.66 -9.87 -7.47
C THR A 47 -4.50 -9.58 -5.97
N LEU A 48 -4.64 -8.33 -5.54
CA LEU A 48 -4.53 -7.89 -4.14
C LEU A 48 -5.90 -7.56 -3.52
N GLN A 49 -6.95 -7.52 -4.32
CA GLN A 49 -8.33 -7.34 -3.86
C GLN A 49 -8.77 -8.58 -3.07
N GLY A 50 -9.65 -8.38 -2.06
CA GLY A 50 -10.14 -9.45 -1.19
C GLY A 50 -9.13 -9.94 -0.14
N THR A 51 -7.91 -9.41 -0.13
CA THR A 51 -6.96 -9.65 0.97
C THR A 51 -7.39 -8.87 2.20
N ASN A 52 -7.34 -9.49 3.38
CA ASN A 52 -7.65 -8.84 4.65
C ASN A 52 -6.47 -7.98 5.14
N TRP A 53 -6.34 -6.79 4.57
CA TRP A 53 -5.29 -5.84 4.92
C TRP A 53 -5.55 -5.17 6.27
N GLN A 54 -4.51 -5.09 7.10
CA GLN A 54 -4.51 -4.40 8.39
C GLN A 54 -3.58 -3.19 8.34
N ARG A 55 -4.06 -2.03 8.79
CA ARG A 55 -3.24 -0.81 8.82
C ARG A 55 -2.16 -0.92 9.89
N LEU A 56 -0.90 -0.92 9.45
CA LEU A 56 0.27 -0.94 10.31
C LEU A 56 0.78 0.48 10.62
N LEU A 57 0.87 1.34 9.60
CA LEU A 57 1.33 2.72 9.74
C LEU A 57 0.56 3.63 8.78
N SER A 58 0.27 4.85 9.22
CA SER A 58 -0.18 5.93 8.36
C SER A 58 0.27 7.27 8.91
N ASN A 59 0.58 8.22 8.03
CA ASN A 59 0.86 9.60 8.42
C ASN A 59 -0.41 10.46 8.61
N TYR A 60 -1.58 9.92 8.28
CA TYR A 60 -2.86 10.53 8.61
C TYR A 60 -3.60 9.73 9.68
N GLN A 61 -4.20 10.44 10.65
CA GLN A 61 -4.96 9.81 11.73
C GLN A 61 -6.21 9.10 11.19
N GLN A 62 -6.98 9.82 10.37
CA GLN A 62 -8.18 9.31 9.72
C GLN A 62 -7.80 8.19 8.75
N ALA A 63 -8.43 7.03 8.92
CA ALA A 63 -8.24 5.90 8.03
C ALA A 63 -8.73 6.22 6.62
N THR A 64 -7.97 5.78 5.63
CA THR A 64 -8.35 5.84 4.22
C THR A 64 -9.17 4.62 3.87
N ALA A 65 -10.25 4.84 3.12
CA ALA A 65 -11.07 3.77 2.59
C ALA A 65 -10.20 2.88 1.69
N PHE A 66 -10.24 1.57 1.94
CA PHE A 66 -9.39 0.62 1.26
C PHE A 66 -10.24 -0.32 0.41
N ASP A 67 -10.62 0.17 -0.76
CA ASP A 67 -11.47 -0.51 -1.73
C ASP A 67 -10.69 -0.78 -3.04
N SER A 68 -11.39 -1.12 -4.12
CA SER A 68 -10.75 -1.35 -5.43
C SER A 68 -10.10 -0.09 -6.01
N GLU A 69 -10.60 1.09 -5.64
CA GLU A 69 -9.98 2.39 -5.92
C GLU A 69 -9.67 3.06 -4.58
N ILE A 70 -8.43 3.53 -4.44
CA ILE A 70 -7.93 4.16 -3.22
C ILE A 70 -7.61 5.60 -3.56
N GLN A 71 -8.33 6.53 -2.93
CA GLN A 71 -8.04 7.95 -3.03
C GLN A 71 -7.02 8.33 -1.96
N LEU A 72 -5.83 8.72 -2.40
CA LEU A 72 -4.76 9.18 -1.52
C LEU A 72 -4.83 10.70 -1.39
N ARG A 73 -4.78 11.19 -0.14
CA ARG A 73 -4.64 12.61 0.15
C ARG A 73 -3.22 13.10 -0.21
N PRO A 74 -3.00 14.42 -0.29
CA PRO A 74 -1.68 15.00 -0.46
C PRO A 74 -0.65 14.37 0.49
N TYR A 75 0.45 13.86 -0.07
CA TYR A 75 1.53 13.20 0.68
C TYR A 75 1.11 12.03 1.58
N GLU A 76 -0.05 11.43 1.37
CA GLU A 76 -0.50 10.32 2.19
C GLU A 76 0.36 9.08 1.98
N ALA A 77 0.79 8.47 3.09
CA ALA A 77 1.53 7.22 3.12
C ALA A 77 0.80 6.20 4.01
N LEU A 78 0.67 4.98 3.50
CA LEU A 78 -0.02 3.86 4.14
C LEU A 78 0.84 2.60 4.04
N TYR A 79 0.95 1.90 5.17
CA TYR A 79 1.59 0.60 5.27
C TYR A 79 0.53 -0.38 5.75
N LEU A 80 0.27 -1.39 4.92
CA LEU A 80 -0.79 -2.37 5.14
C LEU A 80 -0.19 -3.77 5.19
N LEU A 81 -0.48 -4.52 6.25
CA LEU A 81 0.01 -5.86 6.49
C LEU A 81 -1.10 -6.89 6.23
N ALA A 82 -0.75 -8.02 5.63
CA ALA A 82 -1.61 -9.18 5.53
C ALA A 82 -0.79 -10.47 5.74
N GLY A 83 -1.45 -11.54 6.19
CA GLY A 83 -0.82 -12.82 6.55
C GLY A 83 -0.88 -13.09 8.05
N ASP A 84 -0.46 -14.28 8.46
CA ASP A 84 -0.52 -14.71 9.86
C ASP A 84 0.56 -14.03 10.72
N ASP A 85 0.17 -13.58 11.91
CA ASP A 85 1.05 -13.12 13.00
C ASP A 85 1.48 -14.28 13.93
N LYS A 86 1.34 -15.53 13.48
CA LYS A 86 1.66 -16.71 14.31
C LYS A 86 3.14 -17.05 14.35
#